data_AF-A0A9E0GJE5-F1
#
_entry.id   AF-A0A9E0GJE5-F1
#
_cell.length_a   1.000
_cell.length_b   1.000
_cell.length_c   1.000
_cell.angle_alpha   90.00
_cell.angle_beta   90.00
_cell.angle_gamma   90.00
#
_symmetry.space_group_name_H-M   'P 1'
#
loop_
_entity.id
_entity.type
_entity.pdbx_description
1 polymer ?
#
loop_
_entity_poly.entity_id
_entity_poly.type
_entity_poly.pdbx_seq_one_letter_code
_entity_poly.pdbx_strand_id
1 'polypeptide(L)'
;MRKIILALCLSLVLLASTFSLIGVVRGQETTGDPALLSREVQGENQREIQGSSPGGAPQQPNIGFIDSPSATCYLPDPGVNACYISWYYLSVDASPNYMVTMTLSLNDVGPVAHTQGFFQTSMYVPYNMLGKGFKVACGNLGDGGNPQLGRSYAYTLRARDSTGLSSANYGMVYCPAYVP
;
A
#
# COMPACT_ATOMS: atom_id res chain seq x y z
N MET A 1 -29.43 65.48 -27.48
CA MET A 1 -28.68 65.31 -26.21
C MET A 1 -28.92 63.96 -25.52
N ARG A 2 -30.16 63.45 -25.44
CA ARG A 2 -30.50 62.17 -24.77
C ARG A 2 -29.72 60.93 -25.29
N LYS A 3 -29.42 60.87 -26.59
CA LYS A 3 -28.68 59.74 -27.20
C LYS A 3 -27.19 59.72 -26.84
N ILE A 4 -26.59 60.87 -26.54
CA ILE A 4 -25.16 60.97 -26.20
C ILE A 4 -24.92 60.52 -24.76
N ILE A 5 -25.84 60.86 -23.84
CA ILE A 5 -25.76 60.46 -22.42
C ILE A 5 -25.82 58.93 -22.28
N LEU A 6 -26.65 58.26 -23.09
CA LEU A 6 -26.82 56.81 -23.02
C LEU A 6 -25.57 56.05 -23.52
N ALA A 7 -24.88 56.59 -24.53
CA ALA A 7 -23.61 56.03 -25.01
C ALA A 7 -22.49 56.19 -23.99
N LEU A 8 -22.46 57.32 -23.27
CA LEU A 8 -21.43 57.62 -22.27
C LEU A 8 -21.59 56.78 -20.99
N CYS A 9 -22.83 56.50 -20.57
CA CYS A 9 -23.08 55.57 -19.46
C CYS A 9 -22.70 54.14 -19.81
N LEU A 10 -22.97 53.69 -21.04
CA LEU A 10 -22.65 52.32 -21.47
C LEU A 10 -21.13 52.10 -21.54
N SER A 11 -20.36 53.09 -22.01
CA SER A 11 -18.90 52.98 -22.04
C SER A 11 -18.28 52.95 -20.64
N LEU A 12 -18.83 53.72 -19.68
CA LEU A 12 -18.39 53.70 -18.28
C LEU A 12 -18.64 52.36 -17.59
N VAL A 13 -19.78 51.72 -17.86
CA VAL A 13 -20.10 50.38 -17.31
C VAL A 13 -19.18 49.31 -17.90
N LEU A 14 -18.89 49.39 -19.21
CA LEU A 14 -17.93 48.48 -19.86
C LEU A 14 -16.49 48.69 -19.34
N LEU A 15 -16.08 49.93 -19.07
CA LEU A 15 -14.78 50.21 -18.47
C LEU A 15 -14.69 49.66 -17.04
N ALA A 16 -15.71 49.85 -16.21
CA ALA A 16 -15.75 49.34 -14.84
C ALA A 16 -15.68 47.79 -14.77
N SER A 17 -16.33 47.09 -15.70
CA SER A 17 -16.29 45.62 -15.75
C SER A 17 -14.91 45.09 -16.17
N THR A 18 -14.20 45.77 -17.06
CA THR A 18 -12.84 45.36 -17.45
C THR A 18 -11.81 45.53 -16.33
N PHE A 19 -11.93 46.56 -15.48
CA PHE A 19 -11.01 46.75 -14.34
C PHE A 19 -11.25 45.77 -13.19
N SER A 20 -12.45 45.20 -13.08
CA SER A 20 -12.78 44.19 -12.05
C SER A 20 -12.13 42.84 -12.31
N LEU A 21 -11.66 42.57 -13.53
CA LEU A 21 -10.97 41.33 -13.91
C LEU A 21 -9.44 41.38 -13.68
N ILE A 22 -8.85 42.55 -13.39
CA ILE A 22 -7.39 42.72 -13.31
C ILE A 22 -6.86 42.64 -11.85
N GLY A 23 -7.74 42.45 -10.86
CA GLY A 23 -7.40 42.56 -9.44
C GLY A 23 -6.63 41.40 -8.79
N VAL A 24 -6.35 40.28 -9.46
CA VAL A 24 -5.69 39.13 -8.81
C VAL A 24 -4.59 38.53 -9.70
N VAL A 25 -3.53 39.28 -9.91
CA VAL A 25 -2.22 38.71 -10.28
C VAL A 25 -1.21 39.21 -9.27
N ARG A 26 -1.16 38.57 -8.09
CA ARG A 26 -0.06 38.71 -7.14
C ARG A 26 0.78 37.44 -7.18
N GLY A 27 2.06 37.63 -7.52
CA GLY A 27 3.18 36.79 -7.10
C GLY A 27 3.39 35.51 -7.90
N GLN A 28 4.17 35.59 -8.98
CA GLN A 28 5.06 34.48 -9.32
C GLN A 28 6.14 34.44 -8.24
N GLU A 29 6.04 33.48 -7.33
CA GLU A 29 7.10 33.18 -6.37
C GLU A 29 8.33 32.65 -7.11
N THR A 30 9.47 33.23 -6.76
CA THR A 30 10.81 32.78 -7.12
C THR A 30 11.00 31.32 -6.70
N THR A 31 11.42 30.51 -7.67
CA THR A 31 11.62 29.07 -7.55
C THR A 31 12.73 28.76 -6.53
N GLY A 32 12.36 28.49 -5.27
CA GLY A 32 13.34 28.05 -4.27
C GLY A 32 12.95 28.24 -2.80
N ASP A 33 12.08 29.19 -2.49
CA ASP A 33 11.70 29.45 -1.10
C ASP A 33 10.55 28.53 -0.65
N PRO A 34 10.54 28.05 0.62
CA PRO A 34 9.47 27.21 1.14
C PRO A 34 8.13 27.95 1.08
N ALA A 35 7.14 27.34 0.43
CA ALA A 35 5.83 27.94 0.24
C ALA A 35 5.19 28.25 1.60
N LEU A 36 4.94 29.53 1.89
CA LEU A 36 4.24 29.96 3.09
C LEU A 36 2.75 29.58 2.96
N LEU A 37 2.31 28.55 3.67
CA LEU A 37 0.93 28.05 3.61
C LEU A 37 -0.05 28.97 4.33
N SER A 38 0.38 29.56 5.44
CA SER A 38 -0.46 30.47 6.21
C SER A 38 0.37 31.38 7.10
N ARG A 39 -0.10 32.61 7.30
CA ARG A 39 0.48 33.57 8.24
C ARG A 39 -0.64 34.20 9.04
N GLU A 40 -0.56 34.04 10.35
CA GLU A 40 -1.48 34.62 11.31
C GLU A 40 -0.73 35.66 12.13
N VAL A 41 -1.30 36.86 12.28
CA VAL A 41 -0.72 37.95 13.06
C VAL A 41 -1.72 38.35 14.14
N GLN A 42 -1.28 38.31 15.40
CA GLN A 42 -2.07 38.72 16.56
C GLN A 42 -1.26 39.68 17.42
N GLY A 43 -1.46 40.98 17.21
CA GLY A 43 -0.66 42.03 17.84
C GLY A 43 0.77 42.04 17.29
N GLU A 44 1.77 41.94 18.16
CA GLU A 44 3.19 41.82 17.78
C GLU A 44 3.61 40.38 17.46
N ASN A 45 2.74 39.40 17.73
CA ASN A 45 3.05 37.99 17.47
C ASN A 45 2.66 37.60 16.04
N GLN A 46 3.56 36.87 15.40
CA GLN A 46 3.37 36.35 14.06
C GLN A 46 3.66 34.85 14.05
N ARG A 47 2.68 34.08 13.59
CA ARG A 47 2.81 32.64 13.36
C ARG A 47 2.77 32.38 11.86
N GLU A 48 3.80 31.70 11.37
CA GLU A 48 3.90 31.26 9.99
C GLU A 48 3.85 29.74 9.93
N ILE A 49 3.00 29.22 9.05
CA ILE A 49 2.97 27.82 8.65
C ILE A 49 3.66 27.74 7.30
N GLN A 50 4.86 27.17 7.28
CA GLN A 50 5.58 26.91 6.04
C GLN A 50 5.27 25.49 5.57
N GLY A 51 4.95 25.34 4.29
CA GLY A 51 4.80 24.06 3.62
C GLY A 51 6.16 23.56 3.17
N SER A 52 6.35 22.24 3.22
CA SER A 52 7.52 21.61 2.61
C SER A 52 7.58 21.99 1.13
N SER A 53 8.73 22.50 0.68
CA SER A 53 8.95 22.88 -0.71
C SER A 53 8.55 21.71 -1.64
N PRO A 54 7.82 21.96 -2.75
CA PRO A 54 7.37 20.90 -3.67
C PRO A 54 8.51 20.15 -4.37
N GLY A 55 9.78 20.51 -4.11
CA GLY A 55 10.98 19.86 -4.66
C GLY A 55 11.45 18.60 -3.94
N GLY A 56 10.77 18.13 -2.90
CA GLY A 56 11.17 16.91 -2.20
C GLY A 56 10.19 16.53 -1.11
N ALA A 57 9.01 16.01 -1.48
CA ALA A 57 8.29 15.18 -0.55
C ALA A 57 9.30 14.14 -0.03
N PRO A 58 9.51 13.98 1.30
CA PRO A 58 10.33 12.90 1.79
C PRO A 58 9.82 11.64 1.10
N GLN A 59 10.69 10.95 0.36
CA GLN A 59 10.35 9.66 -0.22
C GLN A 59 9.90 8.81 0.95
N GLN A 60 8.58 8.71 1.15
CA GLN A 60 8.02 7.95 2.24
C GLN A 60 8.59 6.54 2.03
N PRO A 61 9.35 6.01 3.01
CA PRO A 61 9.94 4.70 2.85
C PRO A 61 8.81 3.74 2.49
N ASN A 62 8.91 3.15 1.32
CA ASN A 62 7.83 2.37 0.76
C ASN A 62 8.23 0.91 0.89
N ILE A 63 7.59 0.21 1.82
CA ILE A 63 7.63 -1.24 1.78
C ILE A 63 6.65 -1.68 0.69
N GLY A 64 7.18 -2.40 -0.29
CA GLY A 64 6.42 -2.89 -1.43
C GLY A 64 5.39 -3.94 -1.05
N PHE A 65 4.54 -4.27 -2.01
CA PHE A 65 3.64 -5.42 -1.87
C PHE A 65 4.45 -6.71 -1.85
N ILE A 66 4.02 -7.66 -1.04
CA ILE A 66 4.58 -9.00 -1.03
C ILE A 66 4.08 -9.71 -2.30
N ASP A 67 5.02 -10.07 -3.17
CA ASP A 67 4.76 -10.97 -4.28
C ASP A 67 4.79 -12.42 -3.78
N SER A 68 3.68 -13.12 -3.98
CA SER A 68 3.47 -14.50 -3.53
C SER A 68 2.63 -15.23 -4.58
N PRO A 69 3.26 -15.72 -5.67
CA PRO A 69 2.54 -16.51 -6.67
C PRO A 69 1.81 -17.68 -6.00
N SER A 70 0.63 -17.99 -6.55
CA SER A 70 -0.42 -18.88 -6.04
C SER A 70 0.03 -19.88 -4.96
N ALA A 71 -0.50 -19.71 -3.74
CA ALA A 71 -0.42 -20.72 -2.70
C ALA A 71 -1.02 -22.04 -3.22
N THR A 72 -0.28 -23.13 -3.10
CA THR A 72 -0.69 -24.46 -3.60
C THR A 72 -0.81 -25.43 -2.43
N CYS A 73 -1.98 -26.06 -2.29
CA CYS A 73 -2.16 -27.19 -1.38
C CYS A 73 -2.24 -28.49 -2.18
N TYR A 74 -1.45 -29.49 -1.81
CA TYR A 74 -1.42 -30.78 -2.50
C TYR A 74 -1.49 -31.96 -1.52
N LEU A 75 -2.07 -33.07 -1.99
CA LEU A 75 -2.23 -34.32 -1.26
C LEU A 75 -1.34 -35.39 -1.88
N PRO A 76 -0.17 -35.71 -1.27
CA PRO A 76 0.75 -36.68 -1.86
C PRO A 76 0.25 -38.13 -1.79
N ASP A 77 -0.54 -38.47 -0.77
CA ASP A 77 -1.11 -39.79 -0.57
C ASP A 77 -2.62 -39.66 -0.23
N PRO A 78 -3.54 -40.10 -1.11
CA PRO A 78 -4.97 -39.97 -0.87
C PRO A 78 -5.47 -40.80 0.32
N GLY A 79 -4.74 -41.83 0.74
CA GLY A 79 -5.09 -42.67 1.89
C GLY A 79 -4.78 -42.04 3.26
N VAL A 80 -4.21 -40.83 3.30
CA VAL A 80 -3.88 -40.13 4.54
C VAL A 80 -4.49 -38.74 4.53
N ASN A 81 -5.13 -38.33 5.63
CA ASN A 81 -5.64 -36.97 5.83
C ASN A 81 -4.49 -35.97 6.11
N ALA A 82 -3.54 -35.84 5.20
CA ALA A 82 -2.35 -34.99 5.32
C ALA A 82 -2.00 -34.31 4.00
N CYS A 83 -2.23 -33.01 3.94
CA CYS A 83 -1.92 -32.16 2.80
C CYS A 83 -0.72 -31.27 3.12
N TYR A 84 -0.08 -30.71 2.09
CA TYR A 84 1.03 -29.78 2.23
C TYR A 84 0.72 -28.49 1.49
N ILE A 85 0.84 -27.36 2.19
CA ILE A 85 0.71 -26.02 1.60
C ILE A 85 2.10 -25.49 1.29
N SER A 86 2.31 -25.00 0.07
CA SER A 86 3.58 -24.45 -0.40
C SER A 86 3.38 -23.23 -1.30
N TRP A 87 4.45 -22.46 -1.45
CA TRP A 87 4.56 -21.32 -2.36
C TRP A 87 5.75 -21.56 -3.28
N TYR A 88 5.65 -21.08 -4.53
CA TYR A 88 6.77 -21.16 -5.46
C TYR A 88 7.94 -20.24 -5.04
N TYR A 89 7.60 -19.02 -4.63
CA TYR A 89 8.48 -18.12 -3.89
C TYR A 89 7.65 -17.11 -3.10
N LEU A 90 8.32 -16.38 -2.21
CA LEU A 90 7.83 -15.16 -1.59
C LEU A 90 8.86 -14.06 -1.82
N SER A 91 8.45 -12.89 -2.30
CA SER A 91 9.34 -11.75 -2.53
C SER A 91 8.74 -10.47 -1.98
N VAL A 92 9.57 -9.57 -1.48
CA VAL A 92 9.17 -8.22 -1.07
C VAL A 92 10.35 -7.28 -1.18
N ASP A 93 10.08 -6.06 -1.63
CA ASP A 93 11.06 -4.98 -1.69
C ASP A 93 10.76 -3.92 -0.63
N ALA A 94 11.80 -3.32 -0.05
CA ALA A 94 11.70 -2.10 0.72
C ALA A 94 12.90 -1.24 0.34
N SER A 95 12.67 -0.16 -0.40
CA SER A 95 13.73 0.80 -0.74
C SER A 95 13.37 2.15 -0.11
N PRO A 96 14.30 2.82 0.58
CA PRO A 96 15.73 2.53 0.72
C PRO A 96 16.12 1.64 1.94
N ASN A 97 15.14 1.08 2.65
CA ASN A 97 15.38 0.36 3.91
C ASN A 97 15.86 -1.08 3.72
N TYR A 98 16.24 -1.75 4.80
CA TYR A 98 16.60 -3.17 4.76
C TYR A 98 15.41 -4.04 5.16
N MET A 99 15.18 -5.13 4.46
CA MET A 99 14.20 -6.13 4.90
C MET A 99 14.77 -6.95 6.08
N VAL A 100 13.97 -7.12 7.14
CA VAL A 100 14.43 -7.78 8.38
C VAL A 100 13.72 -9.11 8.61
N THR A 101 12.40 -9.13 8.46
CA THR A 101 11.61 -10.34 8.70
C THR A 101 10.50 -10.54 7.68
N MET A 102 10.16 -11.81 7.47
CA MET A 102 8.92 -12.25 6.82
C MET A 102 8.33 -13.41 7.61
N THR A 103 7.10 -13.25 8.07
CA THR A 103 6.35 -14.28 8.78
C THR A 103 5.17 -14.73 7.93
N LEU A 104 5.03 -16.05 7.78
CA LEU A 104 3.86 -16.68 7.20
C LEU A 104 3.06 -17.35 8.32
N SER A 105 1.78 -17.03 8.38
CA SER A 105 0.82 -17.64 9.30
C SER A 105 -0.34 -18.26 8.55
N LEU A 106 -0.90 -19.35 9.09
CA LEU A 106 -2.17 -19.93 8.66
C LEU A 106 -3.17 -19.79 9.82
N ASN A 107 -4.42 -19.40 9.53
CA ASN A 107 -5.42 -19.01 10.53
C ASN A 107 -5.45 -19.89 11.79
N ASP A 108 -5.79 -21.17 11.62
CA ASP A 108 -6.03 -22.09 12.74
C ASP A 108 -4.73 -22.76 13.24
N VAL A 109 -3.59 -22.46 12.62
CA VAL A 109 -2.30 -23.07 12.95
C VAL A 109 -1.37 -22.06 13.63
N GLY A 110 -1.49 -20.77 13.31
CA GLY A 110 -0.59 -19.72 13.72
C GLY A 110 0.62 -19.57 12.78
N PRO A 111 1.74 -19.00 13.26
CA PRO A 111 2.97 -18.85 12.48
C PRO A 111 3.55 -20.20 12.09
N VAL A 112 3.69 -20.45 10.79
CA VAL A 112 4.24 -21.71 10.24
C VAL A 112 5.64 -21.53 9.66
N ALA A 113 6.02 -20.31 9.27
CA ALA A 113 7.39 -19.96 8.92
C ALA A 113 7.74 -18.55 9.38
N HIS A 114 8.99 -18.39 9.81
CA HIS A 114 9.58 -17.11 10.17
C HIS A 114 10.98 -17.04 9.58
N THR A 115 11.14 -16.18 8.57
CA THR A 115 12.46 -15.92 7.96
C THR A 115 12.94 -14.58 8.51
N GLN A 116 14.15 -14.58 9.08
CA GLN A 116 14.77 -13.41 9.67
C GLN A 116 16.23 -13.31 9.21
N GLY A 117 16.69 -12.10 8.94
CA GLY A 117 18.06 -11.84 8.53
C GLY A 117 18.28 -10.38 8.14
N PHE A 118 19.50 -10.07 7.74
CA PHE A 118 19.81 -8.79 7.09
C PHE A 118 19.75 -8.99 5.58
N PHE A 119 18.59 -8.70 5.01
CA PHE A 119 18.41 -8.67 3.57
C PHE A 119 18.69 -7.25 3.09
N GLN A 120 19.07 -7.08 1.83
CA GLN A 120 19.23 -5.75 1.24
C GLN A 120 17.85 -5.05 1.15
N THR A 121 17.63 -4.25 0.12
CA THR A 121 16.32 -3.63 -0.15
C THR A 121 15.28 -4.62 -0.66
N SER A 122 15.57 -5.93 -0.66
CA SER A 122 14.71 -7.00 -1.17
C SER A 122 14.92 -8.29 -0.38
N MET A 123 13.85 -9.02 -0.10
CA MET A 123 13.88 -10.33 0.54
C MET A 123 13.16 -11.34 -0.34
N TYR A 124 13.86 -12.42 -0.70
CA TYR A 124 13.36 -13.50 -1.56
C TYR A 124 13.48 -14.85 -0.84
N VAL A 125 12.36 -15.54 -0.68
CA VAL A 125 12.25 -16.86 -0.05
C VAL A 125 11.80 -17.88 -1.10
N PRO A 126 12.71 -18.66 -1.70
CA PRO A 126 12.36 -19.70 -2.66
C PRO A 126 11.70 -20.91 -1.99
N TYR A 127 10.93 -21.69 -2.76
CA TYR A 127 10.19 -22.86 -2.25
C TYR A 127 11.07 -23.86 -1.49
N ASN A 128 12.33 -24.05 -1.90
CA ASN A 128 13.24 -25.04 -1.29
C ASN A 128 13.64 -24.67 0.14
N MET A 129 13.52 -23.41 0.56
CA MET A 129 13.71 -23.01 1.97
C MET A 129 12.55 -23.46 2.87
N LEU A 130 11.39 -23.74 2.30
CA LEU A 130 10.20 -24.22 3.03
C LEU A 130 10.05 -25.76 2.96
N GLY A 131 11.04 -26.45 2.39
CA GLY A 131 11.05 -27.91 2.26
C GLY A 131 9.91 -28.42 1.38
N LYS A 132 9.11 -29.34 1.93
CA LYS A 132 7.90 -29.88 1.26
C LYS A 132 6.66 -28.99 1.47
N GLY A 133 6.80 -27.85 2.14
CA GLY A 133 5.67 -27.03 2.60
C GLY A 133 5.17 -27.44 3.99
N PHE A 134 4.04 -26.86 4.38
CA PHE A 134 3.49 -26.99 5.73
C PHE A 134 2.40 -28.05 5.77
N LYS A 135 2.59 -29.06 6.62
CA LYS A 135 1.63 -30.15 6.80
C LYS A 135 0.36 -29.65 7.48
N VAL A 136 -0.78 -29.88 6.86
CA VAL A 136 -2.12 -29.54 7.35
C VAL A 136 -3.09 -30.70 7.13
N ALA A 137 -4.27 -30.63 7.74
CA ALA A 137 -5.33 -31.59 7.44
C ALA A 137 -5.96 -31.26 6.08
N CYS A 138 -6.19 -32.27 5.24
CA CYS A 138 -6.91 -32.06 3.99
C CYS A 138 -8.39 -31.78 4.25
N GLY A 139 -8.98 -32.43 5.25
CA GLY A 139 -10.42 -32.32 5.57
C GLY A 139 -11.30 -33.14 4.61
N ASN A 140 -12.55 -33.33 5.01
CA ASN A 140 -13.56 -33.96 4.18
C ASN A 140 -14.05 -33.00 3.09
N LEU A 141 -14.73 -33.55 2.09
CA LEU A 141 -15.36 -32.80 1.02
C LEU A 141 -16.38 -31.79 1.59
N GLY A 142 -16.22 -30.51 1.27
CA GLY A 142 -17.05 -29.42 1.77
C GLY A 142 -16.53 -28.72 3.03
N ASP A 143 -15.51 -29.23 3.71
CA ASP A 143 -15.02 -28.67 5.00
C ASP A 143 -14.52 -27.22 4.87
N GLY A 144 -14.06 -26.80 3.68
CA GLY A 144 -13.63 -25.44 3.38
C GLY A 144 -14.73 -24.55 2.78
N GLY A 145 -15.98 -24.99 2.78
CA GLY A 145 -17.11 -24.28 2.16
C GLY A 145 -17.25 -24.45 0.64
N ASN A 146 -16.25 -25.04 -0.03
CA ASN A 146 -16.38 -25.49 -1.42
C ASN A 146 -16.75 -26.98 -1.44
N PRO A 147 -17.90 -27.37 -2.03
CA PRO A 147 -18.39 -28.75 -2.02
C PRO A 147 -17.54 -29.71 -2.86
N GLN A 148 -16.53 -29.25 -3.61
CA GLN A 148 -15.65 -30.12 -4.40
C GLN A 148 -14.25 -30.26 -3.80
N LEU A 149 -13.94 -29.52 -2.73
CA LEU A 149 -12.62 -29.47 -2.12
C LEU A 149 -12.69 -29.82 -0.64
N GLY A 150 -11.52 -30.01 -0.04
CA GLY A 150 -11.36 -30.22 1.38
C GLY A 150 -11.45 -28.92 2.18
N ARG A 151 -10.73 -28.90 3.31
CA ARG A 151 -10.54 -27.76 4.18
C ARG A 151 -9.81 -26.63 3.46
N SER A 152 -10.22 -25.40 3.76
CA SER A 152 -9.56 -24.18 3.32
C SER A 152 -8.71 -23.59 4.43
N TYR A 153 -7.57 -23.01 4.08
CA TYR A 153 -6.69 -22.30 5.00
C TYR A 153 -6.49 -20.88 4.49
N ALA A 154 -6.91 -19.88 5.26
CA ALA A 154 -6.45 -18.53 4.97
C ALA A 154 -5.03 -18.36 5.50
N TYR A 155 -4.25 -17.57 4.77
CA TYR A 155 -2.86 -17.29 5.08
C TYR A 155 -2.64 -15.80 5.21
N THR A 156 -1.67 -15.43 6.04
CA THR A 156 -1.18 -14.07 6.17
C THR A 156 0.33 -14.09 6.03
N LEU A 157 0.83 -13.37 5.03
CA LEU A 157 2.24 -13.04 4.87
C LEU A 157 2.43 -11.64 5.45
N ARG A 158 3.41 -11.48 6.35
CA ARG A 158 3.76 -10.17 6.91
C ARG A 158 5.25 -9.98 6.84
N ALA A 159 5.68 -8.93 6.15
CA ALA A 159 7.07 -8.53 6.06
C ALA A 159 7.30 -7.26 6.87
N ARG A 160 8.52 -7.09 7.41
CA ARG A 160 8.92 -5.89 8.16
C ARG A 160 10.33 -5.45 7.75
N ASP A 161 10.49 -4.14 7.58
CA ASP A 161 11.78 -3.51 7.29
C ASP A 161 12.51 -3.02 8.56
N SER A 162 13.72 -2.48 8.38
CA SER A 162 14.60 -2.00 9.45
C SER A 162 14.09 -0.74 10.15
N THR A 163 13.11 -0.04 9.57
CA THR A 163 12.45 1.13 10.18
C THR A 163 11.15 0.77 10.88
N GLY A 164 10.76 -0.51 10.85
CA GLY A 164 9.54 -1.02 11.47
C GLY A 164 8.29 -0.91 10.59
N LEU A 165 8.41 -0.46 9.34
CA LEU A 165 7.29 -0.51 8.40
C LEU A 165 6.96 -1.95 8.06
N SER A 166 5.67 -2.21 7.85
CA SER A 166 5.18 -3.55 7.56
C SER A 166 4.31 -3.58 6.32
N SER A 167 4.47 -4.64 5.52
CA SER A 167 3.60 -4.99 4.40
C SER A 167 2.95 -6.32 4.72
N ALA A 168 1.72 -6.51 4.25
CA ALA A 168 0.99 -7.75 4.43
C ALA A 168 0.27 -8.18 3.16
N ASN A 169 0.25 -9.48 2.89
CA ASN A 169 -0.55 -10.09 1.86
C ASN A 169 -1.42 -11.19 2.48
N TYR A 170 -2.66 -11.27 2.02
CA TYR A 170 -3.67 -12.18 2.53
C TYR A 170 -4.21 -13.00 1.38
N GLY A 171 -4.57 -14.25 1.67
CA GLY A 171 -5.26 -15.07 0.69
C GLY A 171 -5.81 -16.33 1.33
N MET A 172 -6.31 -17.22 0.48
CA MET A 172 -6.87 -18.50 0.88
C MET A 172 -6.36 -19.58 -0.05
N VAL A 173 -6.05 -20.74 0.52
CA VAL A 173 -5.73 -21.95 -0.23
C VAL A 173 -6.73 -23.04 0.14
N TYR A 174 -7.23 -23.72 -0.88
CA TYR A 174 -8.10 -24.88 -0.70
C TYR A 174 -7.29 -26.14 -0.91
N CYS A 175 -7.44 -27.11 -0.01
CA CYS A 175 -6.79 -28.41 -0.14
C CYS A 175 -7.70 -29.40 -0.88
N PRO A 176 -7.14 -30.41 -1.57
CA PRO A 176 -7.91 -31.56 -2.03
C PRO A 176 -8.64 -32.21 -0.85
N ALA A 177 -9.83 -32.77 -1.10
CA ALA A 177 -10.55 -33.51 -0.07
C ALA A 177 -9.85 -34.86 0.21
N TYR A 178 -9.82 -35.26 1.48
CA TYR A 178 -9.47 -36.62 1.88
C TYR A 178 -10.63 -37.58 1.58
N VAL A 179 -10.34 -38.69 0.90
CA VAL A 179 -11.31 -39.73 0.57
C VAL A 179 -10.73 -41.07 1.07
N PRO A 180 -11.15 -41.55 2.25
CA PRO A 180 -10.67 -42.81 2.83
C PRO A 180 -11.04 -44.05 2.00
#